data_AF-A0AAV4Z0R3-F1
#
_entry.id   AF-A0AAV4Z0R3-F1
#
_cell.length_a   1.000
_cell.length_b   1.000
_cell.length_c   1.000
_cell.angle_alpha   90.00
_cell.angle_beta   90.00
_cell.angle_gamma   90.00
#
_symmetry.space_group_name_H-M   'P 1'
#
loop_
_entity.id
_entity.type
_entity.pdbx_description
1 polymer ?
#
loop_
_entity_poly.entity_id
_entity_poly.type
_entity_poly.pdbx_seq_one_letter_code
_entity_poly.pdbx_strand_id
1 'polypeptide(L)'
;MTDEKEPKQKLTLEQKIEQQEQKLKQLKAQKQAAEAREKARKKEQDRKDDTRIKILLGSYLKKKMDSNPDFNSQILDELENYLTAERDRKLFGLSPLDQG
;
A
#
# COMPACT_ATOMS: atom_id res chain seq x y z
N MET A 1 44.93 -50.77 4.00
CA MET A 1 45.07 -49.55 3.18
C MET A 1 44.70 -48.41 4.11
N THR A 2 45.69 -47.60 4.47
CA THR A 2 45.55 -46.51 5.42
C THR A 2 44.82 -45.35 4.76
N ASP A 3 43.64 -45.01 5.26
CA ASP A 3 42.93 -43.78 4.89
C ASP A 3 43.74 -42.57 5.40
N GLU A 4 44.63 -42.06 4.56
CA GLU A 4 45.24 -40.73 4.75
C GLU A 4 44.15 -39.67 4.59
N LYS A 5 43.56 -39.25 5.71
CA LYS A 5 42.76 -38.03 5.74
C LYS A 5 43.68 -36.83 5.47
N GLU A 6 43.58 -36.28 4.27
CA GLU A 6 44.23 -35.02 3.90
C GLU A 6 43.99 -33.93 4.95
N PRO A 7 45.03 -33.14 5.32
CA PRO A 7 44.88 -32.07 6.28
C PRO A 7 44.04 -30.95 5.65
N LYS A 8 42.84 -30.72 6.18
CA LYS A 8 42.04 -29.54 5.84
C LYS A 8 42.90 -28.29 6.04
N GLN A 9 43.28 -27.62 4.95
CA GLN A 9 43.99 -26.34 5.00
C GLN A 9 43.19 -25.36 5.88
N LYS A 10 43.81 -24.89 6.95
CA LYS A 10 43.24 -23.82 7.78
C LYS A 10 43.21 -22.56 6.93
N LEU A 11 42.02 -22.02 6.69
CA LEU A 11 41.89 -20.71 6.04
C LEU A 11 42.79 -19.68 6.71
N THR A 12 43.47 -18.87 5.89
CA THR A 12 44.21 -17.70 6.36
C THR A 12 43.24 -16.71 7.01
N LEU A 13 43.76 -15.82 7.86
CA LEU A 13 42.95 -14.78 8.49
C LEU A 13 42.23 -13.92 7.44
N GLU A 14 42.89 -13.61 6.33
CA GLU A 14 42.33 -12.85 5.20
C GLU A 14 41.14 -13.57 4.54
N GLN A 15 41.28 -14.87 4.26
CA GLN A 15 40.18 -15.65 3.68
C GLN A 15 38.97 -15.73 4.63
N LYS A 16 39.21 -15.78 5.95
CA LYS A 16 38.12 -15.74 6.95
C LYS A 16 37.45 -14.37 6.99
N ILE A 17 38.21 -13.29 6.88
CA ILE A 17 37.68 -11.92 6.81
C ILE A 17 36.81 -11.79 5.57
N GLU A 18 37.30 -12.19 4.40
CA GLU A 18 36.54 -12.10 3.14
C GLU A 18 35.24 -12.92 3.19
N GLN A 19 35.27 -14.14 3.73
CA GLN A 19 34.06 -14.94 3.93
C GLN A 19 33.05 -14.26 4.86
N GLN A 20 33.52 -13.62 5.93
CA GLN A 20 32.65 -12.88 6.84
C GLN A 20 32.06 -11.63 6.19
N GLU A 21 32.83 -10.92 5.37
CA GLU A 21 32.36 -9.76 4.61
C GLU A 21 31.31 -10.15 3.56
N GLN A 22 31.55 -11.22 2.81
CA GLN A 22 30.57 -11.77 1.86
C GLN A 22 29.27 -12.18 2.56
N LYS A 23 29.39 -12.89 3.70
CA LYS A 23 28.23 -13.28 4.52
C LYS A 23 27.49 -12.07 5.07
N LEU A 24 28.21 -11.03 5.52
CA LEU A 24 27.62 -9.78 5.99
C LEU A 24 26.85 -9.06 4.87
N LYS A 25 27.43 -9.00 3.67
CA LYS A 25 26.78 -8.42 2.48
C LYS A 25 25.49 -9.17 2.14
N GLN A 26 25.52 -10.51 2.15
CA GLN A 26 24.34 -11.33 1.90
C GLN A 26 23.25 -11.10 2.95
N LEU A 27 23.61 -11.07 4.24
CA LEU A 27 22.66 -10.83 5.33
C LEU A 27 22.04 -9.43 5.25
N LYS A 28 22.82 -8.40 4.91
CA LYS A 28 22.30 -7.04 4.69
C LYS A 28 21.30 -7.01 3.53
N ALA A 29 21.60 -7.67 2.42
CA ALA A 29 20.69 -7.77 1.28
C ALA A 29 19.38 -8.50 1.66
N GLN A 30 19.47 -9.59 2.43
CA GLN A 30 18.30 -10.31 2.93
C GLN A 30 17.43 -9.43 3.86
N LYS A 31 18.05 -8.67 4.76
CA LYS A 31 17.34 -7.74 5.65
C LYS A 31 16.60 -6.67 4.84
N GLN A 32 17.28 -6.03 3.88
CA GLN A 32 16.65 -5.01 3.02
C GLN A 32 15.48 -5.60 2.21
N ALA A 33 15.63 -6.81 1.69
CA ALA A 33 14.56 -7.49 0.97
C ALA A 33 13.35 -7.80 1.87
N ALA A 34 13.58 -8.21 3.13
CA ALA A 34 12.51 -8.45 4.09
C ALA A 34 11.76 -7.16 4.46
N GLU A 35 12.49 -6.08 4.75
CA GLU A 35 11.91 -4.76 5.05
C GLU A 35 11.10 -4.21 3.87
N ALA A 36 11.61 -4.34 2.64
CA ALA A 36 10.90 -3.93 1.44
C ALA A 36 9.60 -4.72 1.24
N ARG A 37 9.62 -6.03 1.48
CA ARG A 37 8.42 -6.89 1.40
C ARG A 37 7.39 -6.52 2.46
N GLU A 38 7.82 -6.27 3.70
CA GLU A 38 6.91 -5.87 4.76
C GLU A 38 6.25 -4.52 4.46
N LYS A 39 7.03 -3.53 4.02
CA LYS A 39 6.53 -2.22 3.60
C LYS A 39 5.54 -2.33 2.44
N ALA A 40 5.82 -3.19 1.46
CA ALA A 40 4.91 -3.43 0.33
C ALA A 40 3.59 -4.05 0.81
N ARG A 41 3.65 -5.07 1.66
CA ARG A 41 2.47 -5.73 2.24
C ARG A 41 1.62 -4.74 3.04
N LYS A 42 2.25 -3.91 3.88
CA LYS A 42 1.54 -2.89 4.67
C LYS A 42 0.85 -1.88 3.75
N LYS A 43 1.57 -1.35 2.76
CA LYS A 43 0.98 -0.41 1.79
C LYS A 43 -0.19 -1.01 1.01
N GLU A 44 -0.11 -2.30 0.65
CA GLU A 44 -1.21 -2.99 0.00
C GLU A 44 -2.42 -3.14 0.93
N GLN A 45 -2.18 -3.52 2.18
CA GLN A 45 -3.23 -3.62 3.21
C GLN A 45 -3.90 -2.26 3.44
N ASP A 46 -3.11 -1.20 3.63
CA ASP A 46 -3.61 0.16 3.84
C ASP A 46 -4.50 0.62 2.67
N ARG A 47 -4.12 0.28 1.42
CA ARG A 47 -4.95 0.57 0.23
C ARG A 47 -6.25 -0.22 0.20
N LYS A 48 -6.22 -1.50 0.60
CA LYS A 48 -7.41 -2.34 0.68
C LYS A 48 -8.38 -1.81 1.75
N ASP A 49 -7.84 -1.43 2.90
CA ASP A 49 -8.62 -0.90 4.01
C ASP A 49 -9.22 0.47 3.67
N ASP A 50 -8.44 1.39 3.08
CA ASP A 50 -8.94 2.68 2.58
C ASP A 50 -10.05 2.50 1.54
N THR A 51 -9.88 1.57 0.58
CA THR A 51 -10.90 1.24 -0.41
C THR A 51 -12.16 0.70 0.28
N ARG A 52 -12.00 -0.18 1.27
CA ARG A 52 -13.12 -0.76 2.01
C ARG A 52 -13.88 0.31 2.81
N ILE A 53 -13.17 1.24 3.45
CA ILE A 53 -13.74 2.37 4.19
C ILE A 53 -14.59 3.23 3.26
N LYS A 54 -14.06 3.61 2.09
CA LYS A 54 -14.80 4.41 1.09
C LYS A 54 -16.08 3.73 0.63
N ILE A 55 -16.03 2.42 0.37
CA ILE A 55 -17.21 1.63 -0.01
C ILE A 55 -18.24 1.63 1.13
N LEU A 56 -17.81 1.36 2.36
CA LEU A 56 -18.71 1.30 3.51
C LEU A 56 -19.37 2.64 3.79
N LEU A 57 -18.59 3.72 3.85
CA LEU A 57 -19.09 5.08 4.04
C LEU A 57 -20.04 5.48 2.91
N GLY A 58 -19.68 5.22 1.66
CA GLY A 58 -20.55 5.50 0.51
C GLY A 58 -21.87 4.72 0.57
N SER A 59 -21.82 3.43 0.92
CA SER A 59 -23.02 2.60 1.05
C SER A 59 -23.94 3.06 2.18
N TYR A 60 -23.37 3.48 3.31
CA TYR A 60 -24.11 4.01 4.44
C TYR A 60 -24.74 5.37 4.12
N LEU A 61 -23.94 6.27 3.54
CA LEU A 61 -24.40 7.60 3.15
C LEU A 61 -25.54 7.50 2.15
N LYS A 62 -25.39 6.69 1.11
CA LYS A 62 -26.45 6.45 0.12
C LYS A 62 -27.72 5.92 0.78
N LYS A 63 -27.61 4.91 1.65
CA LYS A 63 -28.78 4.37 2.38
C LYS A 63 -29.49 5.45 3.19
N LYS A 64 -28.72 6.34 3.83
CA LYS A 64 -29.27 7.44 4.63
C LYS A 64 -29.98 8.48 3.75
N MET A 65 -29.38 8.87 2.63
CA MET A 65 -29.99 9.74 1.61
C MET A 65 -31.29 9.14 1.07
N ASP A 66 -31.29 7.86 0.69
CA ASP A 66 -32.49 7.17 0.18
C ASP A 66 -33.64 7.16 1.22
N SER A 67 -33.30 7.13 2.52
CA SER A 67 -34.29 7.07 3.61
C SER A 67 -34.80 8.43 4.11
N ASN A 68 -34.11 9.53 3.79
CA ASN A 68 -34.41 10.86 4.30
C ASN A 68 -34.22 11.93 3.20
N PRO A 69 -35.32 12.43 2.60
CA PRO A 69 -35.28 13.43 1.53
C PRO A 69 -34.61 14.76 1.91
N ASP A 70 -34.80 15.23 3.14
CA ASP A 70 -34.19 16.48 3.62
C ASP A 70 -32.67 16.32 3.70
N PHE A 71 -32.21 15.19 4.27
CA PHE A 71 -30.79 14.87 4.34
C PHE A 71 -30.19 14.65 2.95
N ASN A 72 -30.93 14.04 2.02
CA ASN A 72 -30.50 13.91 0.63
C ASN A 72 -30.24 15.28 -0.02
N SER A 73 -31.16 16.23 0.17
CA SER A 73 -31.04 17.58 -0.39
C SER A 73 -29.82 18.31 0.18
N GLN A 74 -29.61 18.24 1.51
CA GLN A 74 -28.42 18.79 2.16
C GLN A 74 -27.11 18.24 1.58
N ILE A 75 -27.03 16.93 1.37
CA ILE A 75 -25.82 16.31 0.80
C ILE A 75 -25.63 16.70 -0.67
N LEU A 76 -26.70 16.84 -1.46
CA LEU A 76 -26.58 17.31 -2.84
C LEU A 76 -26.06 18.75 -2.90
N ASP A 77 -26.48 19.62 -2.00
CA ASP A 77 -25.96 21.00 -1.90
C ASP A 77 -24.48 21.02 -1.49
N GLU A 78 -24.05 20.13 -0.61
CA GLU A 78 -22.63 19.96 -0.27
C GLU A 78 -21.82 19.44 -1.48
N LEU A 79 -22.36 18.47 -2.22
CA LEU A 79 -21.73 17.91 -3.42
C LEU A 79 -21.63 18.93 -4.56
N GLU A 80 -22.61 19.84 -4.68
CA GLU A 80 -22.59 20.97 -5.63
C GLU A 80 -21.35 21.85 -5.44
N ASN A 81 -20.90 22.05 -4.21
CA ASN A 81 -19.70 22.84 -3.89
C ASN A 81 -18.40 22.02 -3.93
N TYR A 82 -18.48 20.71 -3.68
CA TYR A 82 -17.31 19.84 -3.60
C TYR A 82 -16.86 19.30 -4.98
N LEU A 83 -17.81 18.93 -5.84
CA LEU A 83 -17.50 18.29 -7.12
C LEU A 83 -17.18 19.32 -8.20
N THR A 84 -15.99 19.23 -8.79
CA THR A 84 -15.54 20.13 -9.86
C THR A 84 -15.60 19.50 -11.24
N ALA A 85 -15.43 18.18 -11.34
CA ALA A 85 -15.44 17.49 -12.62
C ALA A 85 -16.88 17.28 -13.11
N GLU A 86 -17.18 17.78 -14.32
CA GLU A 86 -18.51 17.70 -14.93
C GLU A 86 -19.06 16.27 -15.01
N ARG A 87 -18.18 15.30 -15.33
CA ARG A 87 -18.54 13.87 -15.39
C ARG A 87 -19.08 13.35 -14.04
N ASP A 88 -18.52 13.84 -12.93
CA ASP A 88 -18.85 13.38 -11.58
C ASP A 88 -20.09 14.13 -11.09
N ARG A 89 -20.21 15.44 -11.37
CA ARG A 89 -21.42 16.25 -11.14
C ARG A 89 -22.66 15.65 -11.82
N LYS A 90 -22.50 15.20 -13.07
CA LYS A 90 -23.57 14.54 -13.83
C LYS A 90 -24.11 13.27 -13.16
N LEU A 91 -23.29 12.53 -12.41
CA LEU A 91 -23.74 11.33 -11.68
C LEU A 91 -24.76 11.66 -10.59
N PHE A 92 -24.75 12.90 -10.09
CA PHE A 92 -25.63 13.39 -9.04
C PHE A 92 -26.72 14.34 -9.57
N GLY A 93 -26.83 14.49 -10.90
CA GLY A 93 -27.82 15.39 -11.51
C GLY A 93 -27.51 16.88 -11.34
N LEU A 94 -26.26 17.22 -11.01
CA LEU A 94 -25.80 18.59 -10.76
C LEU A 94 -25.47 19.30 -12.08
N SER A 95 -25.70 20.62 -12.13
CA SER A 95 -25.44 21.43 -13.32
C SER A 95 -23.93 21.54 -13.58
N PRO A 96 -23.46 21.70 -14.82
CA PRO A 96 -22.07 22.05 -15.08
C PRO A 96 -21.67 23.33 -14.34
N LEU A 97 -20.41 23.42 -13.91
CA LEU A 97 -19.90 24.69 -13.39
C LEU A 97 -19.85 25.67 -14.56
N ASP A 98 -20.40 26.87 -14.34
CA ASP A 98 -20.38 27.92 -15.35
C ASP A 98 -18.91 28.28 -15.63
N GLN A 99 -18.44 27.96 -16.83
CA GLN A 99 -17.10 28.32 -17.27
C GLN A 99 -17.17 29.77 -17.75
N GLY A 100 -17.05 30.71 -16.81
CA GLY A 100 -16.94 32.14 -17.10
C GLY A 100 -15.79 32.46 -18.03
#